data_AF-A0A7W5JSJ5-F1
#
_entry.id   AF-A0A7W5JSJ5-F1
#
_cell.length_a   1.000
_cell.length_b   1.000
_cell.length_c   1.000
_cell.angle_alpha   90.00
_cell.angle_beta   90.00
_cell.angle_gamma   90.00
#
_symmetry.space_group_name_H-M   'P 1'
#
loop_
_entity.id
_entity.type
_entity.pdbx_description
1 polymer ?
#
loop_
_entity_poly.entity_id
_entity_poly.type
_entity_poly.pdbx_seq_one_letter_code
_entity_poly.pdbx_strand_id
1 'polypeptide(L)'
;MVTPDRLSYARLVKAALVGALLGLVFDVAVTQLTGGSTFSLARLPSIVASGVVGFAGGWLFEVFKAQTEVTDGAVRAVAALERDVARLTRRLGFADQALGMLMDAPRHHAALDELITASMKDKFRSIPDVGVASYLRVLELAIDHAARYEGVHTSGFRWYRDTDAGHYLDGLRDKPMGVKTRLLLVDDADLDAMEADLADDDVMTYYWRHTGDVDTYWMSTGDFRTAFPGRDLPRDCAFYDRQLYVAYDEPKLVLRFDVLDPGNEMARLFDDLRELSARHAPTLHRVARPA
;
A
#
# COMPACT_ATOMS: atom_id res chain seq x y z
N MET A 1 31.41 -53.42 -7.97
CA MET A 1 31.02 -53.91 -6.63
C MET A 1 30.15 -52.86 -5.97
N VAL A 2 28.84 -53.09 -5.95
CA VAL A 2 27.90 -52.51 -4.99
C VAL A 2 26.94 -53.65 -4.66
N THR A 3 27.13 -54.26 -3.50
CA THR A 3 26.27 -55.32 -2.96
C THR A 3 24.93 -54.71 -2.55
N PRO A 4 23.78 -55.24 -3.02
CA PRO A 4 22.47 -54.74 -2.60
C PRO A 4 22.23 -55.05 -1.11
N ASP A 5 21.71 -54.03 -0.42
CA ASP A 5 21.49 -53.95 1.02
C ASP A 5 20.74 -55.16 1.60
N ARG A 6 21.44 -55.90 2.48
CA ARG A 6 20.86 -56.98 3.31
C ARG A 6 19.76 -56.48 4.27
N LEU A 7 19.66 -55.17 4.49
CA LEU A 7 18.66 -54.52 5.35
C LEU A 7 17.23 -54.57 4.77
N SER A 8 17.06 -54.62 3.44
CA SER A 8 15.74 -54.75 2.82
C SER A 8 15.15 -56.16 3.00
N TYR A 9 16.03 -57.17 2.93
CA TYR A 9 15.66 -58.57 3.10
C TYR A 9 15.21 -58.86 4.54
N ALA A 10 15.89 -58.28 5.54
CA ALA A 10 15.49 -58.44 6.93
C ALA A 10 14.10 -57.84 7.24
N ARG A 11 13.73 -56.73 6.57
CA ARG A 11 12.38 -56.13 6.68
C ARG A 11 11.31 -56.98 6.01
N LEU A 12 11.62 -57.52 4.82
CA LEU A 12 10.74 -58.45 4.11
C LEU A 12 10.53 -59.75 4.89
N VAL A 13 11.59 -60.31 5.48
CA VAL A 13 11.50 -61.50 6.32
C VAL A 13 10.70 -61.22 7.59
N LYS A 14 10.89 -60.06 8.25
CA LYS A 14 10.06 -59.66 9.41
C LYS A 14 8.59 -59.51 9.05
N ALA A 15 8.28 -58.87 7.91
CA ALA A 15 6.90 -58.72 7.45
C ALA A 15 6.25 -60.08 7.14
N ALA A 16 7.01 -61.00 6.52
CA ALA A 16 6.55 -62.36 6.25
C ALA A 16 6.32 -63.17 7.54
N LEU A 17 7.20 -63.03 8.54
CA LEU A 17 7.09 -63.71 9.84
C LEU A 17 5.89 -63.20 10.64
N VAL A 18 5.63 -61.89 10.62
CA VAL A 18 4.46 -61.27 11.25
C VAL A 18 3.18 -61.70 10.56
N GLY A 19 3.17 -61.75 9.23
CA GLY A 19 2.03 -62.27 8.46
C GLY A 19 1.73 -63.75 8.75
N ALA A 20 2.77 -64.58 8.87
CA ALA A 20 2.62 -66.00 9.21
C ALA A 20 2.09 -66.20 10.64
N LEU A 21 2.59 -65.43 11.61
CA LEU A 21 2.11 -65.46 13.01
C LEU A 21 0.65 -65.01 13.13
N LEU A 22 0.26 -63.95 12.43
CA LEU A 22 -1.12 -63.46 12.42
C LEU A 22 -2.08 -64.43 11.73
N GLY A 23 -1.64 -65.07 10.64
CA GLY A 23 -2.40 -66.12 9.97
C GLY A 23 -2.66 -67.33 10.88
N LEU A 24 -1.65 -67.73 11.67
CA LEU A 24 -1.74 -68.88 12.56
C LEU A 24 -2.66 -68.60 13.77
N VAL A 25 -2.58 -67.40 14.35
CA VAL A 25 -3.49 -66.96 15.43
C VAL A 25 -4.93 -66.87 14.93
N PHE A 26 -5.13 -66.40 13.71
CA PHE A 26 -6.46 -66.30 13.10
C PHE A 26 -7.08 -67.68 12.81
N ASP A 27 -6.29 -68.62 12.27
CA ASP A 27 -6.76 -69.98 11.97
C ASP A 27 -7.13 -70.75 13.25
N VAL A 28 -6.35 -70.59 14.32
CA VAL A 28 -6.64 -71.17 15.65
C VAL A 28 -7.89 -70.54 16.27
N ALA A 29 -8.08 -69.22 16.16
CA ALA A 29 -9.25 -68.53 16.68
C ALA A 29 -10.54 -68.92 15.94
N VAL A 30 -10.48 -69.05 14.61
CA VAL A 30 -11.62 -69.49 13.80
C VAL A 30 -11.97 -70.95 14.09
N THR A 31 -10.97 -71.84 14.19
CA THR A 31 -11.17 -73.27 14.46
C THR A 31 -11.79 -73.52 15.84
N GLN A 32 -11.42 -72.72 16.85
CA GLN A 32 -12.01 -72.77 18.19
C GLN A 32 -13.43 -72.19 18.25
N LEU A 33 -13.72 -71.14 17.47
CA LEU A 33 -15.03 -70.50 17.43
C LEU A 33 -16.08 -71.29 16.64
N THR A 34 -15.67 -72.07 15.64
CA THR A 34 -16.62 -72.73 14.72
C THR A 34 -16.85 -74.21 14.97
N GLY A 35 -16.33 -74.79 16.05
CA GLY A 35 -16.75 -76.09 16.59
C GLY A 35 -17.14 -77.15 15.55
N GLY A 36 -16.17 -77.66 14.77
CA GLY A 36 -16.31 -78.92 14.06
C GLY A 36 -17.18 -78.98 12.79
N SER A 37 -16.46 -79.21 11.68
CA SER A 37 -16.85 -79.92 10.45
C SER A 37 -17.76 -79.26 9.40
N THR A 38 -17.04 -78.88 8.32
CA THR A 38 -17.37 -79.07 6.90
C THR A 38 -18.35 -78.10 6.22
N PHE A 39 -17.76 -77.04 5.67
CA PHE A 39 -18.30 -76.32 4.50
C PHE A 39 -17.43 -76.62 3.27
N SER A 40 -18.05 -77.01 2.15
CA SER A 40 -17.36 -77.34 0.90
C SER A 40 -17.82 -76.44 -0.25
N LEU A 41 -17.01 -75.41 -0.48
CA LEU A 41 -16.78 -74.66 -1.72
C LEU A 41 -15.28 -74.91 -2.01
N ALA A 42 -14.97 -75.96 -2.78
CA ALA A 42 -13.66 -76.62 -2.74
C ALA A 42 -12.54 -75.87 -3.50
N ARG A 43 -11.53 -75.41 -2.73
CA ARG A 43 -10.15 -75.01 -3.12
C ARG A 43 -9.89 -73.63 -3.74
N LEU A 44 -10.61 -72.59 -3.34
CA LEU A 44 -9.97 -71.28 -3.20
C LEU A 44 -9.75 -71.03 -1.70
N PRO A 45 -8.50 -70.89 -1.21
CA PRO A 45 -8.24 -70.66 0.20
C PRO A 45 -9.00 -69.39 0.62
N SER A 46 -9.76 -69.46 1.73
CA SER A 46 -10.42 -68.31 2.34
C SER A 46 -9.43 -67.17 2.65
N ILE A 47 -8.13 -67.47 2.74
CA ILE A 47 -6.98 -66.55 2.78
C ILE A 47 -6.95 -65.59 1.58
N VAL A 48 -7.44 -66.00 0.40
CA VAL A 48 -7.50 -65.16 -0.80
C VAL A 48 -8.67 -64.18 -0.72
N ALA A 49 -9.82 -64.59 -0.18
CA ALA A 49 -10.98 -63.70 -0.01
C ALA A 49 -10.77 -62.69 1.13
N SER A 50 -10.22 -63.11 2.28
CA SER A 50 -9.84 -62.22 3.38
C SER A 50 -8.60 -61.40 3.06
N GLY A 51 -7.68 -61.93 2.25
CA GLY A 51 -6.55 -61.21 1.68
C GLY A 51 -7.00 -60.10 0.73
N VAL A 52 -8.02 -60.34 -0.12
CA VAL A 52 -8.61 -59.31 -0.99
C VAL A 52 -9.35 -58.24 -0.18
N VAL A 53 -10.10 -58.61 0.86
CA VAL A 53 -10.80 -57.65 1.73
C VAL A 53 -9.84 -56.86 2.64
N GLY A 54 -8.78 -57.50 3.16
CA GLY A 54 -7.72 -56.86 3.94
C GLY A 54 -6.79 -55.99 3.10
N PHE A 55 -6.48 -56.40 1.87
CA PHE A 55 -5.76 -55.59 0.88
C PHE A 55 -6.63 -54.41 0.41
N ALA A 56 -7.93 -54.62 0.18
CA ALA A 56 -8.86 -53.53 -0.15
C ALA A 56 -9.04 -52.54 1.01
N GLY A 57 -9.13 -53.03 2.26
CA GLY A 57 -9.21 -52.20 3.46
C GLY A 57 -7.91 -51.44 3.76
N GLY A 58 -6.75 -52.09 3.57
CA GLY A 58 -5.43 -51.45 3.69
C GLY A 58 -5.16 -50.44 2.57
N TRP A 59 -5.58 -50.73 1.33
CA TRP A 59 -5.51 -49.79 0.22
C TRP A 59 -6.47 -48.61 0.41
N LEU A 60 -7.70 -48.83 0.92
CA LEU A 60 -8.62 -47.76 1.29
C LEU A 60 -8.10 -46.91 2.45
N PHE A 61 -7.42 -47.50 3.44
CA PHE A 61 -6.83 -46.77 4.55
C PHE A 61 -5.60 -45.97 4.13
N GLU A 62 -4.72 -46.52 3.29
CA GLU A 62 -3.60 -45.79 2.67
C GLU A 62 -4.10 -44.69 1.72
N VAL A 63 -5.18 -44.94 0.95
CA VAL A 63 -5.84 -43.91 0.13
C VAL A 63 -6.47 -42.84 1.00
N PHE A 64 -7.15 -43.18 2.09
CA PHE A 64 -7.71 -42.20 3.04
C PHE A 64 -6.62 -41.40 3.72
N LYS A 65 -5.53 -42.04 4.17
CA LYS A 65 -4.39 -41.37 4.81
C LYS A 65 -3.64 -40.49 3.83
N ALA A 66 -3.43 -40.95 2.60
CA ALA A 66 -2.94 -40.13 1.50
C ALA A 66 -3.92 -39.00 1.18
N GLN A 67 -5.23 -39.21 1.26
CA GLN A 67 -6.23 -38.16 1.09
C GLN A 67 -6.13 -37.13 2.21
N THR A 68 -5.97 -37.52 3.48
CA THR A 68 -5.85 -36.59 4.61
C THR A 68 -4.52 -35.83 4.59
N GLU A 69 -3.42 -36.48 4.22
CA GLU A 69 -2.09 -35.87 4.10
C GLU A 69 -1.99 -34.97 2.84
N VAL A 70 -2.63 -35.36 1.74
CA VAL A 70 -2.88 -34.50 0.56
C VAL A 70 -3.90 -33.41 0.87
N THR A 71 -4.83 -33.59 1.80
CA THR A 71 -5.80 -32.55 2.19
C THR A 71 -5.12 -31.46 3.01
N ASP A 72 -4.22 -31.78 3.93
CA ASP A 72 -3.44 -30.75 4.64
C ASP A 72 -2.44 -30.04 3.73
N GLY A 73 -1.88 -30.76 2.75
CA GLY A 73 -1.03 -30.19 1.70
C GLY A 73 -1.82 -29.32 0.71
N ALA A 74 -3.01 -29.76 0.31
CA ALA A 74 -3.90 -29.06 -0.60
C ALA A 74 -4.57 -27.86 0.07
N VAL A 75 -4.97 -27.94 1.34
CA VAL A 75 -5.50 -26.81 2.10
C VAL A 75 -4.42 -25.74 2.28
N ARG A 76 -3.17 -26.14 2.58
CA ARG A 76 -2.04 -25.20 2.64
C ARG A 76 -1.68 -24.61 1.27
N ALA A 77 -1.74 -25.42 0.21
CA ALA A 77 -1.49 -24.97 -1.16
C ALA A 77 -2.61 -24.05 -1.68
N VAL A 78 -3.88 -24.34 -1.35
CA VAL A 78 -5.04 -23.49 -1.67
C VAL A 78 -4.99 -22.20 -0.86
N ALA A 79 -4.64 -22.24 0.42
CA ALA A 79 -4.44 -21.02 1.22
C ALA A 79 -3.22 -20.20 0.77
N ALA A 80 -2.19 -20.83 0.19
CA ALA A 80 -1.09 -20.13 -0.46
C ALA A 80 -1.54 -19.53 -1.80
N LEU A 81 -2.26 -20.29 -2.62
CA LEU A 81 -2.83 -19.86 -3.89
C LEU A 81 -3.83 -18.71 -3.72
N GLU A 82 -4.70 -18.75 -2.70
CA GLU A 82 -5.62 -17.66 -2.37
C GLU A 82 -4.87 -16.40 -1.96
N ARG A 83 -3.78 -16.52 -1.18
CA ARG A 83 -2.94 -15.38 -0.82
C ARG A 83 -2.20 -14.82 -2.03
N ASP A 84 -1.71 -15.67 -2.93
CA ASP A 84 -1.02 -15.29 -4.15
C ASP A 84 -1.96 -14.67 -5.17
N VAL A 85 -3.17 -15.22 -5.35
CA VAL A 85 -4.25 -14.65 -6.15
C VAL A 85 -4.70 -13.32 -5.56
N ALA A 86 -4.95 -13.23 -4.25
CA ALA A 86 -5.31 -11.96 -3.60
C ALA A 86 -4.19 -10.91 -3.70
N ARG A 87 -2.92 -11.32 -3.71
CA ARG A 87 -1.77 -10.43 -3.95
C ARG A 87 -1.70 -10.01 -5.42
N LEU A 88 -1.95 -10.92 -6.37
CA LEU A 88 -1.97 -10.63 -7.80
C LEU A 88 -3.15 -9.71 -8.17
N THR A 89 -4.36 -10.00 -7.70
CA THR A 89 -5.56 -9.18 -7.89
C THR A 89 -5.36 -7.78 -7.31
N ARG A 90 -4.73 -7.64 -6.14
CA ARG A 90 -4.37 -6.32 -5.60
C ARG A 90 -3.37 -5.59 -6.49
N ARG A 91 -2.33 -6.27 -6.97
CA ARG A 91 -1.34 -5.68 -7.90
C ARG A 91 -1.95 -5.27 -9.23
N LEU A 92 -2.85 -6.09 -9.79
CA LEU A 92 -3.59 -5.77 -11.01
C LEU A 92 -4.51 -4.57 -10.78
N GLY A 93 -5.19 -4.50 -9.63
CA GLY A 93 -6.00 -3.33 -9.26
C GLY A 93 -5.18 -2.05 -9.14
N PHE A 94 -3.98 -2.11 -8.55
CA PHE A 94 -3.08 -0.95 -8.49
C PHE A 94 -2.55 -0.55 -9.86
N ALA A 95 -2.24 -1.52 -10.73
CA ALA A 95 -1.79 -1.24 -12.09
C ALA A 95 -2.89 -0.55 -12.92
N ASP A 96 -4.14 -1.02 -12.82
CA ASP A 96 -5.28 -0.41 -13.50
C ASP A 96 -5.53 1.02 -13.01
N GLN A 97 -5.49 1.24 -11.69
CA GLN A 97 -5.61 2.58 -11.11
C GLN A 97 -4.45 3.51 -11.49
N ALA A 98 -3.22 3.01 -11.51
CA ALA A 98 -2.04 3.77 -11.94
C ALA A 98 -2.16 4.21 -13.41
N LEU A 99 -2.60 3.30 -14.29
CA LEU A 99 -2.86 3.61 -15.69
C LEU A 99 -3.99 4.64 -15.84
N GLY A 100 -5.06 4.51 -15.07
CA GLY A 100 -6.14 5.50 -15.02
C GLY A 100 -5.63 6.89 -14.65
N MET A 101 -4.83 7.00 -13.58
CA MET A 101 -4.24 8.28 -13.15
C MET A 101 -3.35 8.91 -14.23
N LEU A 102 -2.56 8.10 -14.94
CA LEU A 102 -1.76 8.59 -16.07
C LEU A 102 -2.67 9.05 -17.22
N MET A 103 -3.74 8.31 -17.54
CA MET A 103 -4.66 8.71 -18.61
C MET A 103 -5.44 9.99 -18.30
N ASP A 104 -5.83 10.19 -17.03
CA ASP A 104 -6.64 11.31 -16.59
C ASP A 104 -5.86 12.63 -16.48
N ALA A 105 -4.56 12.55 -16.18
CA ALA A 105 -3.69 13.71 -15.99
C ALA A 105 -2.42 13.65 -16.87
N PRO A 106 -2.55 13.74 -18.22
CA PRO A 106 -1.43 13.51 -19.13
C PRO A 106 -0.30 14.53 -19.01
N ARG A 107 -0.60 15.77 -18.58
CA ARG A 107 0.43 16.79 -18.33
C ARG A 107 1.34 16.40 -17.17
N HIS A 108 0.87 15.60 -16.23
CA HIS A 108 1.59 15.26 -15.00
C HIS A 108 2.26 13.89 -15.06
N HIS A 109 2.39 13.27 -16.24
CA HIS A 109 2.99 11.95 -16.40
C HIS A 109 4.35 11.80 -15.72
N ALA A 110 5.26 12.77 -15.87
CA ALA A 110 6.59 12.67 -15.29
C ALA A 110 6.56 12.59 -13.75
N ALA A 111 5.77 13.45 -13.10
CA ALA A 111 5.60 13.44 -11.65
C ALA A 111 4.84 12.20 -11.18
N LEU A 112 3.77 11.80 -11.90
CA LEU A 112 2.98 10.62 -11.58
C LEU A 112 3.78 9.33 -11.73
N ASP A 113 4.63 9.21 -12.75
CA ASP A 113 5.49 8.03 -12.95
C ASP A 113 6.47 7.85 -11.79
N GLU A 114 7.10 8.94 -11.33
CA GLU A 114 7.97 8.91 -10.15
C GLU A 114 7.18 8.52 -8.88
N LEU A 115 6.01 9.12 -8.66
CA LEU A 115 5.13 8.84 -7.52
C LEU A 115 4.57 7.42 -7.50
N ILE A 116 4.10 6.93 -8.65
CA ILE A 116 3.56 5.58 -8.82
C ILE A 116 4.68 4.57 -8.59
N THR A 117 5.85 4.77 -9.22
CA THR A 117 7.01 3.89 -9.07
C THR A 117 7.44 3.78 -7.61
N ALA A 118 7.50 4.90 -6.90
CA ALA A 118 7.86 4.93 -5.49
C ALA A 118 6.78 4.29 -4.59
N SER A 119 5.49 4.48 -4.89
CA SER A 119 4.38 3.95 -4.08
C SER A 119 4.11 2.45 -4.25
N MET A 120 4.39 1.90 -5.44
CA MET A 120 4.16 0.48 -5.77
C MET A 120 5.01 -0.49 -4.94
N LYS A 121 6.01 0.03 -4.21
CA LYS A 121 6.85 -0.73 -3.29
C LYS A 121 6.10 -1.16 -2.03
N ASP A 122 5.20 -0.32 -1.50
CA ASP A 122 4.62 -0.51 -0.17
C ASP A 122 3.09 -0.37 -0.13
N LYS A 123 2.55 0.81 -0.45
CA LYS A 123 1.11 1.13 -0.47
C LYS A 123 0.80 2.09 -1.61
N PHE A 124 -0.12 1.70 -2.50
CA PHE A 124 -0.54 2.57 -3.59
C PHE A 124 -1.09 3.92 -3.06
N ARG A 125 -0.72 5.04 -3.70
CA ARG A 125 -1.02 6.44 -3.30
C ARG A 125 -0.42 6.93 -1.97
N SER A 126 0.43 6.14 -1.32
CA SER A 126 1.10 6.54 -0.07
C SER A 126 2.54 6.03 -0.02
N ILE A 127 3.49 6.94 0.05
CA ILE A 127 4.92 6.63 0.09
C ILE A 127 5.42 6.92 1.52
N PRO A 128 5.83 5.89 2.29
CA PRO A 128 6.43 6.08 3.60
C PRO A 128 7.90 6.52 3.50
N ASP A 129 8.46 7.01 4.60
CA ASP A 129 9.88 7.36 4.76
C ASP A 129 10.40 8.39 3.73
N VAL A 130 9.54 9.31 3.31
CA VAL A 130 9.90 10.40 2.39
C VAL A 130 10.42 11.59 3.19
N GLY A 131 11.71 11.92 3.01
CA GLY A 131 12.30 13.14 3.56
C GLY A 131 11.95 14.39 2.75
N VAL A 132 12.16 15.57 3.36
CA VAL A 132 11.83 16.89 2.78
C VAL A 132 12.44 17.10 1.40
N ALA A 133 13.71 16.75 1.20
CA ALA A 133 14.39 16.88 -0.11
C ALA A 133 13.70 16.06 -1.22
N SER A 134 13.29 14.82 -0.92
CA SER A 134 12.57 13.97 -1.88
C SER A 134 11.18 14.52 -2.17
N TYR A 135 10.49 15.04 -1.16
CA TYR A 135 9.20 15.72 -1.34
C TYR A 135 9.33 16.95 -2.26
N LEU A 136 10.29 17.83 -2.00
CA LEU A 136 10.52 19.03 -2.80
C LEU A 136 10.87 18.69 -4.25
N ARG A 137 11.65 17.64 -4.49
CA ARG A 137 11.98 17.14 -5.84
C ARG A 137 10.73 16.71 -6.62
N VAL A 138 9.79 16.02 -5.96
CA VAL A 138 8.51 15.63 -6.58
C VAL A 138 7.69 16.88 -6.96
N LEU A 139 7.67 17.90 -6.09
CA LEU A 139 6.98 19.15 -6.40
C LEU A 139 7.60 19.87 -7.60
N GLU A 140 8.92 19.88 -7.71
CA GLU A 140 9.65 20.45 -8.84
C GLU A 140 9.27 19.77 -10.17
N LEU A 141 9.24 18.43 -10.19
CA LEU A 141 8.78 17.67 -11.37
C LEU A 141 7.34 18.01 -11.76
N ALA A 142 6.46 18.25 -10.79
CA ALA A 142 5.09 18.65 -11.06
C ALA A 142 5.01 20.07 -11.66
N ILE A 143 5.85 21.00 -11.19
CA ILE A 143 5.94 22.38 -11.66
C ILE A 143 6.34 22.46 -13.13
N ASP A 144 7.31 21.65 -13.54
CA ASP A 144 7.85 21.64 -14.91
C ASP A 144 6.78 21.44 -15.98
N HIS A 145 5.66 20.80 -15.62
CA HIS A 145 4.57 20.51 -16.54
C HIS A 145 3.23 21.19 -16.20
N ALA A 146 3.15 21.89 -15.08
CA ALA A 146 1.93 22.58 -14.65
C ALA A 146 1.69 23.92 -15.38
N ALA A 147 0.43 24.28 -15.57
CA ALA A 147 -0.02 25.61 -15.98
C ALA A 147 -0.65 26.42 -14.82
N ARG A 148 -1.00 25.76 -13.73
CA ARG A 148 -1.56 26.34 -12.50
C ARG A 148 -0.96 25.66 -11.27
N TYR A 149 -0.66 26.47 -10.26
CA TYR A 149 -0.24 26.04 -8.93
C TYR A 149 -1.16 26.65 -7.87
N GLU A 150 -1.68 25.79 -7.00
CA GLU A 150 -2.46 26.16 -5.81
C GLU A 150 -1.93 25.29 -4.64
N GLY A 151 -1.38 25.90 -3.58
CA GLY A 151 -0.72 25.16 -2.49
C GLY A 151 -1.15 25.62 -1.11
N VAL A 152 -1.22 24.69 -0.16
CA VAL A 152 -1.34 24.96 1.27
C VAL A 152 -0.05 24.52 1.95
N HIS A 153 0.50 25.37 2.80
CA HIS A 153 1.64 25.04 3.62
C HIS A 153 1.38 25.40 5.09
N THR A 154 1.73 24.53 6.03
CA THR A 154 1.45 24.71 7.46
C THR A 154 2.60 25.35 8.23
N SER A 155 3.79 25.42 7.63
CA SER A 155 4.96 26.08 8.23
C SER A 155 5.04 27.56 7.84
N GLY A 156 5.68 28.36 8.70
CA GLY A 156 5.98 29.78 8.44
C GLY A 156 7.07 30.00 7.38
N PHE A 157 7.38 31.26 7.08
CA PHE A 157 8.33 31.63 6.01
C PHE A 157 9.75 31.14 6.26
N ARG A 158 10.17 31.11 7.52
CA ARG A 158 11.51 30.67 7.92
C ARG A 158 11.80 29.23 7.53
N TRP A 159 10.78 28.37 7.49
CA TRP A 159 10.92 26.98 7.06
C TRP A 159 11.56 26.90 5.67
N TYR A 160 11.12 27.72 4.71
CA TYR A 160 11.66 27.69 3.34
C TYR A 160 13.16 27.99 3.28
N ARG A 161 13.65 28.88 4.14
CA ARG A 161 15.06 29.23 4.24
C ARG A 161 15.85 28.11 4.92
N ASP A 162 15.30 27.56 5.99
CA ASP A 162 16.02 26.62 6.86
C ASP A 162 16.03 25.18 6.28
N THR A 163 15.07 24.82 5.42
CA THR A 163 14.99 23.51 4.75
C THR A 163 15.56 23.49 3.32
N ASP A 164 16.26 24.54 2.91
CA ASP A 164 16.83 24.69 1.56
C ASP A 164 15.78 24.48 0.44
N ALA A 165 14.56 25.00 0.64
CA ALA A 165 13.49 24.90 -0.34
C ALA A 165 13.68 25.82 -1.55
N GLY A 166 14.84 26.49 -1.65
CA GLY A 166 15.16 27.49 -2.67
C GLY A 166 14.96 26.98 -4.09
N HIS A 167 15.40 25.75 -4.40
CA HIS A 167 15.24 25.16 -5.73
C HIS A 167 13.77 24.98 -6.15
N TYR A 168 12.94 24.48 -5.23
CA TYR A 168 11.50 24.35 -5.46
C TYR A 168 10.84 25.72 -5.67
N LEU A 169 11.21 26.71 -4.86
CA LEU A 169 10.70 28.07 -4.98
C LEU A 169 11.15 28.72 -6.30
N ASP A 170 12.41 28.55 -6.68
CA ASP A 170 12.97 29.04 -7.95
C ASP A 170 12.22 28.44 -9.14
N GLY A 171 11.92 27.13 -9.10
CA GLY A 171 11.08 26.47 -10.10
C GLY A 171 9.68 27.11 -10.20
N LEU A 172 9.04 27.40 -9.06
CA LEU A 172 7.77 28.12 -9.04
C LEU A 172 7.89 29.54 -9.60
N ARG A 173 8.95 30.28 -9.28
CA ARG A 173 9.19 31.63 -9.80
C ARG A 173 9.31 31.62 -11.32
N ASP A 174 10.19 30.77 -11.82
CA ASP A 174 10.66 30.82 -13.21
C ASP A 174 9.64 30.23 -14.19
N LYS A 175 8.78 29.31 -13.73
CA LYS A 175 7.73 28.71 -14.57
C LYS A 175 6.60 29.70 -14.86
N PRO A 176 6.29 30.03 -16.12
CA PRO A 176 5.11 30.84 -16.43
C PRO A 176 3.83 30.01 -16.22
N MET A 177 3.01 30.41 -15.27
CA MET A 177 1.71 29.79 -14.95
C MET A 177 0.62 30.85 -14.94
N GLY A 178 -0.60 30.48 -15.32
CA GLY A 178 -1.73 31.41 -15.34
C GLY A 178 -2.27 31.75 -13.95
N VAL A 179 -2.03 30.87 -12.97
CA VAL A 179 -2.40 31.07 -11.56
C VAL A 179 -1.31 30.44 -10.69
N LYS A 180 -0.81 31.21 -9.71
CA LYS A 180 0.07 30.73 -8.64
C LYS A 180 -0.42 31.28 -7.32
N THR A 181 -1.03 30.42 -6.50
CA THR A 181 -1.58 30.81 -5.20
C THR A 181 -1.04 29.92 -4.11
N ARG A 182 -0.62 30.52 -2.99
CA ARG A 182 -0.17 29.82 -1.79
C ARG A 182 -0.94 30.32 -0.59
N LEU A 183 -1.43 29.40 0.22
CA LEU A 183 -1.96 29.67 1.54
C LEU A 183 -1.00 29.12 2.59
N LEU A 184 -0.53 29.96 3.50
CA LEU A 184 0.16 29.57 4.72
C LEU A 184 -0.87 29.44 5.84
N LEU A 185 -1.11 28.22 6.31
CA LEU A 185 -2.06 27.92 7.38
C LEU A 185 -1.30 27.62 8.67
N VAL A 186 -1.15 28.64 9.52
CA VAL A 186 -0.34 28.56 10.73
C VAL A 186 -1.21 28.19 11.92
N ASP A 187 -0.71 27.34 12.83
CA ASP A 187 -1.42 27.05 14.05
C ASP A 187 -1.52 28.30 14.95
N ASP A 188 -2.62 28.42 15.70
CA ASP A 188 -2.86 29.59 16.56
C ASP A 188 -1.73 29.80 17.61
N ALA A 189 -1.02 28.72 17.97
CA ALA A 189 0.12 28.77 18.88
C ALA A 189 1.39 29.38 18.25
N ASP A 190 1.49 29.39 16.92
CA ASP A 190 2.66 29.82 16.17
C ASP A 190 2.46 31.21 15.53
N LEU A 191 1.41 31.94 15.92
CA LEU A 191 1.12 33.28 15.38
C LEU A 191 2.25 34.26 15.65
N ASP A 192 2.78 34.29 16.87
CA ASP A 192 3.91 35.17 17.22
C ASP A 192 5.15 34.87 16.37
N ALA A 193 5.38 33.60 16.04
CA ALA A 193 6.48 33.18 15.18
C ALA A 193 6.26 33.62 13.72
N MET A 194 5.02 33.52 13.22
CA MET A 194 4.66 34.02 11.90
C MET A 194 4.80 35.54 11.78
N GLU A 195 4.35 36.29 12.78
CA GLU A 195 4.53 37.74 12.83
C GLU A 195 6.01 38.14 12.88
N ALA A 196 6.82 37.41 13.66
CA ALA A 196 8.26 37.60 13.70
C ALA A 196 8.92 37.32 12.34
N ASP A 197 8.50 36.27 11.62
CA ASP A 197 8.98 35.97 10.27
C ASP A 197 8.61 37.05 9.26
N LEU A 198 7.39 37.60 9.35
CA LEU A 198 6.93 38.70 8.49
C LEU A 198 7.69 40.01 8.74
N ALA A 199 8.17 40.23 9.96
CA ALA A 199 8.97 41.39 10.35
C ALA A 199 10.48 41.21 10.10
N ASP A 200 10.93 39.99 9.77
CA ASP A 200 12.31 39.65 9.51
C ASP A 200 12.65 39.88 8.03
N ASP A 201 13.36 40.99 7.75
CA ASP A 201 13.76 41.39 6.40
C ASP A 201 14.57 40.32 5.67
N ASP A 202 15.42 39.57 6.38
CA ASP A 202 16.26 38.53 5.76
C ASP A 202 15.41 37.34 5.32
N VAL A 203 14.46 36.92 6.15
CA VAL A 203 13.51 35.84 5.84
C VAL A 203 12.62 36.23 4.65
N MET A 204 12.02 37.43 4.69
CA MET A 204 11.12 37.87 3.62
C MET A 204 11.87 38.17 2.31
N THR A 205 13.10 38.70 2.39
CA THR A 205 13.96 38.88 1.21
C THR A 205 14.32 37.53 0.58
N TYR A 206 14.70 36.54 1.39
CA TYR A 206 14.93 35.19 0.89
C TYR A 206 13.67 34.64 0.20
N TYR A 207 12.52 34.70 0.88
CA TYR A 207 11.26 34.17 0.36
C TYR A 207 10.89 34.79 -0.99
N TRP A 208 10.89 36.12 -1.10
CA TRP A 208 10.47 36.81 -2.32
C TRP A 208 11.47 36.67 -3.46
N ARG A 209 12.77 36.63 -3.16
CA ARG A 209 13.82 36.36 -4.15
C ARG A 209 13.59 35.02 -4.84
N HIS A 210 13.23 34.00 -4.08
CA HIS A 210 13.07 32.64 -4.60
C HIS A 210 11.66 32.36 -5.14
N THR A 211 10.59 32.92 -4.55
CA THR A 211 9.20 32.59 -4.93
C THR A 211 8.66 33.42 -6.10
N GLY A 212 9.05 34.69 -6.21
CA GLY A 212 8.56 35.58 -7.28
C GLY A 212 7.07 35.89 -7.22
N ASP A 213 6.40 35.82 -8.37
CA ASP A 213 5.01 36.25 -8.57
C ASP A 213 3.97 35.20 -8.15
N VAL A 214 4.02 34.79 -6.89
CA VAL A 214 3.02 33.90 -6.28
C VAL A 214 2.15 34.72 -5.33
N ASP A 215 0.84 34.70 -5.55
CA ASP A 215 -0.12 35.27 -4.61
C ASP A 215 -0.07 34.47 -3.31
N THR A 216 0.60 35.04 -2.32
CA THR A 216 0.79 34.42 -1.01
C THR A 216 -0.16 35.03 -0.01
N TYR A 217 -0.94 34.17 0.63
CA TYR A 217 -1.83 34.50 1.73
C TYR A 217 -1.42 33.73 2.96
N TRP A 218 -1.81 34.22 4.13
CA TRP A 218 -1.72 33.46 5.37
C TRP A 218 -2.97 33.65 6.24
N MET A 219 -3.26 32.66 7.07
CA MET A 219 -4.32 32.69 8.07
C MET A 219 -3.98 31.73 9.22
N SER A 220 -4.54 31.99 10.40
CA SER A 220 -4.45 31.06 11.52
C SER A 220 -5.41 29.86 11.36
N THR A 221 -5.20 28.77 12.10
CA THR A 221 -6.16 27.66 12.12
C THR A 221 -7.50 28.06 12.75
N GLY A 222 -7.53 29.00 13.69
CA GLY A 222 -8.74 29.62 14.21
C GLY A 222 -9.49 30.46 13.17
N ASP A 223 -8.77 31.29 12.41
CA ASP A 223 -9.33 32.08 11.32
C ASP A 223 -9.88 31.21 10.19
N PHE A 224 -9.17 30.14 9.83
CA PHE A 224 -9.64 29.17 8.86
C PHE A 224 -10.99 28.56 9.28
N ARG A 225 -11.10 28.11 10.54
CA ARG A 225 -12.36 27.52 11.06
C ARG A 225 -13.51 28.54 11.08
N THR A 226 -13.19 29.81 11.27
CA THR A 226 -14.17 30.90 11.24
C THR A 226 -14.64 31.19 9.81
N ALA A 227 -13.71 31.25 8.85
CA ALA A 227 -14.00 31.50 7.45
C ALA A 227 -14.67 30.30 6.75
N PHE A 228 -14.34 29.08 7.17
CA PHE A 228 -14.78 27.82 6.57
C PHE A 228 -15.39 26.87 7.61
N PRO A 229 -16.57 27.21 8.17
CA PRO A 229 -17.18 26.41 9.23
C PRO A 229 -17.53 25.00 8.75
N GLY A 230 -17.15 23.99 9.53
CA GLY A 230 -17.43 22.57 9.23
C GLY A 230 -16.46 21.93 8.25
N ARG A 231 -15.42 22.66 7.81
CA ARG A 231 -14.37 22.15 6.93
C ARG A 231 -13.18 21.62 7.72
N ASP A 232 -12.60 20.53 7.24
CA ASP A 232 -11.35 20.01 7.80
C ASP A 232 -10.18 20.93 7.48
N LEU A 233 -9.23 21.04 8.42
CA LEU A 233 -8.00 21.79 8.18
C LEU A 233 -7.18 21.11 7.09
N PRO A 234 -6.86 21.80 5.99
CA PRO A 234 -5.97 21.26 4.97
C PRO A 234 -4.58 21.05 5.57
N ARG A 235 -3.95 19.96 5.15
CA ARG A 235 -2.54 19.67 5.46
C ARG A 235 -1.63 20.28 4.40
N ASP A 236 -0.33 20.23 4.65
CA ASP A 236 0.70 20.50 3.65
C ASP A 236 0.40 19.78 2.34
N CYS A 237 0.09 20.55 1.30
CA CYS A 237 -0.26 20.02 0.01
C CYS A 237 -0.03 21.00 -1.14
N ALA A 238 0.18 20.45 -2.32
CA ALA A 238 0.26 21.17 -3.57
C ALA A 238 -0.74 20.56 -4.57
N PHE A 239 -1.41 21.44 -5.30
CA PHE A 239 -2.44 21.10 -6.26
C PHE A 239 -2.11 21.74 -7.60
N TYR A 240 -1.92 20.91 -8.61
CA TYR A 240 -1.47 21.33 -9.94
C TYR A 240 -2.56 21.07 -10.97
N ASP A 241 -2.81 22.09 -11.80
CA ASP A 241 -3.82 22.07 -12.89
C ASP A 241 -5.23 21.61 -12.46
N ARG A 242 -5.52 21.71 -11.16
CA ARG A 242 -6.71 21.16 -10.51
C ARG A 242 -6.93 19.66 -10.71
N GLN A 243 -5.86 18.91 -10.87
CA GLN A 243 -5.88 17.48 -11.10
C GLN A 243 -4.91 16.77 -10.17
N LEU A 244 -3.61 17.06 -10.28
CA LEU A 244 -2.61 16.38 -9.48
C LEU A 244 -2.58 16.98 -8.07
N TYR A 245 -2.89 16.15 -7.08
CA TYR A 245 -2.77 16.45 -5.66
C TYR A 245 -1.57 15.73 -5.06
N VAL A 246 -0.70 16.47 -4.38
CA VAL A 246 0.45 15.93 -3.65
C VAL A 246 0.42 16.50 -2.23
N ALA A 247 0.37 15.65 -1.21
CA ALA A 247 0.35 16.04 0.19
C ALA A 247 1.48 15.40 0.98
N TYR A 248 1.97 16.11 1.99
CA TYR A 248 3.08 15.66 2.81
C TYR A 248 2.71 15.76 4.29
N ASP A 249 2.97 14.69 5.05
CA ASP A 249 2.87 14.67 6.51
C ASP A 249 4.29 14.56 7.04
N GLU A 250 4.97 15.70 7.23
CA GLU A 250 6.37 15.77 7.65
C GLU A 250 6.63 15.00 8.96
N PRO A 251 5.83 15.14 10.04
CA PRO A 251 6.05 14.38 11.27
C PRO A 251 6.01 12.86 11.11
N LYS A 252 5.29 12.37 10.09
CA LYS A 252 5.19 10.93 9.79
C LYS A 252 6.08 10.50 8.63
N LEU A 253 6.72 11.45 7.94
CA LEU A 253 7.48 11.23 6.71
C LEU A 253 6.65 10.50 5.64
N VAL A 254 5.36 10.84 5.52
CA VAL A 254 4.45 10.20 4.56
C VAL A 254 4.07 11.18 3.47
N LEU A 255 4.36 10.81 2.22
CA LEU A 255 3.84 11.50 1.05
C LEU A 255 2.60 10.78 0.53
N ARG A 256 1.56 11.53 0.21
CA ARG A 256 0.33 11.04 -0.43
C ARG A 256 0.12 11.76 -1.75
N PHE A 257 -0.47 11.08 -2.71
CA PHE A 257 -0.82 11.71 -3.97
C PHE A 257 -2.10 11.12 -4.55
N ASP A 258 -2.82 11.92 -5.32
CA ASP A 258 -4.00 11.48 -6.06
C ASP A 258 -4.23 12.33 -7.32
N VAL A 259 -5.08 11.84 -8.21
CA VAL A 259 -5.64 12.62 -9.32
C VAL A 259 -7.09 12.90 -8.96
N LEU A 260 -7.38 14.17 -8.66
CA LEU A 260 -8.67 14.62 -8.20
C LEU A 260 -9.50 15.21 -9.34
N ASP A 261 -10.82 15.11 -9.22
CA ASP A 261 -11.74 15.80 -10.11
C ASP A 261 -11.61 17.32 -9.98
N PRO A 262 -11.73 18.12 -11.05
CA PRO A 262 -11.62 19.58 -10.98
C PRO A 262 -12.63 20.26 -10.04
N GLY A 263 -13.74 19.58 -9.70
CA GLY A 263 -14.78 20.06 -8.80
C GLY A 263 -14.64 19.60 -7.35
N ASN A 264 -13.50 19.00 -6.99
CA ASN A 264 -13.23 18.50 -5.65
C ASN A 264 -13.18 19.64 -4.60
N GLU A 265 -13.23 19.27 -3.32
CA GLU A 265 -13.24 20.22 -2.22
C GLU A 265 -12.02 21.16 -2.25
N MET A 266 -10.80 20.64 -2.42
CA MET A 266 -9.58 21.45 -2.50
C MET A 266 -9.63 22.48 -3.63
N ALA A 267 -10.17 22.13 -4.79
CA ALA A 267 -10.36 23.10 -5.87
C ALA A 267 -11.26 24.27 -5.45
N ARG A 268 -12.34 23.96 -4.72
CA ARG A 268 -13.28 24.96 -4.17
C ARG A 268 -12.61 25.84 -3.11
N LEU A 269 -11.72 25.28 -2.27
CA LEU A 269 -10.98 26.06 -1.28
C LEU A 269 -10.28 27.27 -1.91
N PHE A 270 -9.57 27.07 -3.02
CA PHE A 270 -8.87 28.17 -3.68
C PHE A 270 -9.78 29.12 -4.45
N ASP A 271 -10.97 28.67 -4.88
CA ASP A 271 -12.00 29.58 -5.37
C ASP A 271 -12.53 30.47 -4.24
N ASP A 272 -12.84 29.87 -3.08
CA ASP A 272 -13.34 30.58 -1.91
C ASP A 272 -12.28 31.55 -1.33
N LEU A 273 -11.00 31.16 -1.30
CA LEU A 273 -9.90 32.03 -0.88
C LEU A 273 -9.78 33.27 -1.77
N ARG A 274 -9.95 33.12 -3.08
CA ARG A 274 -9.96 34.25 -4.02
C ARG A 274 -11.16 35.17 -3.76
N GLU A 275 -12.32 34.61 -3.44
CA GLU A 275 -13.51 35.37 -3.06
C GLU A 275 -13.30 36.15 -1.75
N LEU A 276 -12.72 35.53 -0.73
CA LEU A 276 -12.36 36.18 0.53
C LEU A 276 -11.35 37.31 0.33
N SER A 277 -10.32 37.07 -0.50
CA SER A 277 -9.31 38.06 -0.88
C SER A 277 -9.95 39.26 -1.59
N ALA A 278 -10.83 39.02 -2.57
CA ALA A 278 -11.53 40.08 -3.28
C ALA A 278 -12.43 40.94 -2.36
N ARG A 279 -12.99 40.33 -1.31
CA ARG A 279 -13.80 41.02 -0.30
C ARG A 279 -13.00 41.63 0.84
N HIS A 280 -11.68 41.45 0.86
CA HIS A 280 -10.80 41.91 1.95
C HIS A 280 -11.25 41.39 3.31
N ALA A 281 -11.57 40.09 3.39
CA ALA A 281 -12.00 39.46 4.64
C ALA A 281 -10.90 39.59 5.71
N PRO A 282 -11.25 39.92 6.97
CA PRO A 282 -10.27 40.14 8.03
C PRO A 282 -9.50 38.87 8.44
N THR A 283 -10.04 37.69 8.13
CA THR A 283 -9.47 36.37 8.44
C THR A 283 -8.45 35.89 7.40
N LEU A 284 -8.18 36.69 6.35
CA LEU A 284 -7.24 36.33 5.29
C LEU A 284 -6.25 37.47 5.08
N HIS A 285 -4.99 37.20 5.37
CA HIS A 285 -3.93 38.19 5.25
C HIS A 285 -3.17 37.98 3.94
N ARG A 286 -3.15 38.99 3.07
CA ARG A 286 -2.27 38.97 1.89
C ARG A 286 -0.88 39.43 2.29
N VAL A 287 0.14 38.64 1.92
CA VAL A 287 1.53 38.97 2.20
C VAL A 287 1.97 40.06 1.23
N ALA A 288 2.45 41.17 1.78
CA ALA A 288 2.90 42.30 0.98
C ALA A 288 4.18 41.94 0.23
N ARG A 289 4.22 42.28 -1.07
CA ARG A 289 5.42 42.18 -1.87
C ARG A 289 6.25 43.46 -1.68
N PRO A 290 7.57 43.35 -1.43
CA PRO A 290 8.45 44.52 -1.44
C PRO A 290 8.40 45.18 -2.83
N ALA A 291 8.34 46.51 -2.82
CA ALA A 291 8.23 47.34 -4.02
C ALA A 291 9.49 47.28 -4.91
#